data_AF-A0A0H5S2P4-F1
#
_entry.id   AF-A0A0H5S2P4-F1
#
_cell.length_a   1.000
_cell.length_b   1.000
_cell.length_c   1.000
_cell.angle_alpha   90.00
_cell.angle_beta   90.00
_cell.angle_gamma   90.00
#
_symmetry.space_group_name_H-M   'P 1'
#
loop_
_entity.id
_entity.type
_entity.pdbx_description
1 polymer ?
#
loop_
_entity_poly.entity_id
_entity_poly.type
_entity_poly.pdbx_seq_one_letter_code
_entity_poly.pdbx_strand_id
1 'polypeptide(L)'
;MLLGFRGKNSFWGFKVQMLLEFLDKDLSGILRKTSQIIKISMAKSKNHTSHNQNRKDHRNGIKKPKKHRFMSMKGVDQKFLRNLRFAKKHNKRHQHQKKESKA
;
A
#
# COMPACT_ATOMS: atom_id res chain seq x y z
N MET A 1 -68.00 -35.91 23.89
CA MET A 1 -68.48 -36.03 22.51
C MET A 1 -68.01 -34.81 21.72
N LEU A 2 -67.80 -35.03 20.42
CA LEU A 2 -67.09 -34.23 19.43
C LEU A 2 -67.72 -32.85 19.10
N LEU A 3 -66.91 -32.04 18.40
CA LEU A 3 -67.23 -30.83 17.58
C LEU A 3 -67.37 -29.52 18.39
N GLY A 4 -66.68 -28.42 18.09
CA GLY A 4 -65.82 -28.03 16.98
C GLY A 4 -66.04 -26.54 16.73
N PHE A 5 -65.01 -25.69 16.75
CA PHE A 5 -65.02 -24.43 15.98
C PHE A 5 -63.59 -23.94 15.77
N ARG A 6 -63.18 -23.97 14.51
CA ARG A 6 -61.89 -23.51 13.98
C ARG A 6 -61.90 -21.99 13.98
N GLY A 7 -60.89 -21.35 14.55
CA GLY A 7 -60.80 -19.89 14.40
C GLY A 7 -59.61 -19.24 15.09
N LYS A 8 -58.69 -18.80 14.23
CA LYS A 8 -57.70 -17.71 14.39
C LYS A 8 -56.28 -18.17 14.71
N ASN A 9 -55.36 -17.55 13.96
CA ASN A 9 -53.89 -17.51 14.12
C ASN A 9 -53.10 -18.35 13.11
N SER A 10 -53.14 -18.02 11.82
CA SER A 10 -52.17 -18.59 10.85
C SER A 10 -51.86 -17.72 9.64
N PHE A 11 -51.81 -16.38 9.80
CA PHE A 11 -51.28 -15.51 8.74
C PHE A 11 -49.79 -15.14 8.91
N TRP A 12 -49.23 -15.34 10.12
CA TRP A 12 -47.82 -15.06 10.42
C TRP A 12 -46.90 -16.29 10.36
N GLY A 13 -47.44 -17.51 10.37
CA GLY A 13 -46.62 -18.75 10.34
C GLY A 13 -46.16 -19.15 8.95
N PHE A 14 -46.93 -18.83 7.90
CA PHE A 14 -46.60 -19.26 6.54
C PHE A 14 -45.53 -18.38 5.87
N LYS A 15 -45.36 -17.13 6.34
CA LYS A 15 -44.38 -16.20 5.78
C LYS A 15 -42.96 -16.41 6.34
N VAL A 16 -42.84 -16.91 7.58
CA VAL A 16 -41.53 -17.16 8.21
C VAL A 16 -40.91 -18.47 7.70
N GLN A 17 -41.71 -19.51 7.45
CA GLN A 17 -41.21 -20.76 6.87
C GLN A 17 -40.73 -20.56 5.42
N MET A 18 -41.42 -19.74 4.63
CA MET A 18 -41.01 -19.43 3.25
C MET A 18 -39.78 -18.52 3.15
N LEU A 19 -39.52 -17.70 4.18
CA LEU A 19 -38.34 -16.85 4.26
C LEU A 19 -37.08 -17.60 4.75
N LEU A 20 -37.25 -18.67 5.55
CA LEU A 20 -36.11 -19.51 5.96
C LEU A 20 -35.68 -20.49 4.85
N GLU A 21 -36.63 -21.03 4.07
CA GLU A 21 -36.31 -21.97 2.98
C GLU A 21 -35.77 -21.28 1.70
N PHE A 22 -35.92 -19.96 1.57
CA PHE A 22 -35.33 -19.19 0.47
C PHE A 22 -33.86 -18.77 0.72
N LEU A 23 -33.33 -18.96 1.93
CA LEU A 23 -31.96 -18.55 2.31
C LEU A 23 -30.94 -19.71 2.38
N ASP A 24 -31.34 -20.96 2.22
CA ASP A 24 -30.41 -22.12 2.30
C ASP A 24 -30.03 -22.77 0.95
N LYS A 25 -30.61 -22.36 -0.19
CA LYS A 25 -30.38 -23.02 -1.48
C LYS A 25 -29.39 -22.37 -2.44
N ASP A 26 -28.80 -21.22 -2.09
CA ASP A 26 -27.84 -20.53 -2.97
C ASP A 26 -26.40 -20.42 -2.43
N LEU A 27 -26.10 -20.90 -1.22
CA LEU A 27 -24.70 -20.94 -0.77
C LEU A 27 -23.91 -22.15 -1.33
N SER A 28 -24.58 -23.29 -1.56
CA SER A 28 -23.92 -24.52 -2.03
C SER A 28 -23.47 -24.45 -3.51
N GLY A 29 -24.15 -23.68 -4.34
CA GLY A 29 -23.79 -23.46 -5.75
C GLY A 29 -22.57 -22.53 -5.91
N ILE A 30 -22.49 -21.50 -5.08
CA ILE A 30 -21.38 -20.54 -5.06
C ILE A 30 -20.10 -21.22 -4.57
N LEU A 31 -20.18 -22.01 -3.49
CA LEU A 31 -19.04 -22.74 -2.92
C LEU A 31 -18.45 -23.80 -3.88
N ARG A 32 -19.29 -24.42 -4.73
CA ARG A 32 -18.85 -25.39 -5.74
C ARG A 32 -18.17 -24.71 -6.94
N LYS A 33 -18.66 -23.53 -7.36
CA LYS A 33 -18.01 -22.73 -8.43
C LYS A 33 -16.66 -22.19 -7.98
N THR A 34 -16.54 -21.70 -6.75
CA THR A 34 -15.24 -21.25 -6.22
C THR A 34 -14.26 -22.42 -6.06
N SER A 35 -14.73 -23.58 -5.60
CA SER A 35 -13.91 -24.81 -5.48
C SER A 35 -13.33 -25.28 -6.82
N GLN A 36 -14.11 -25.26 -7.91
CA GLN A 36 -13.62 -25.68 -9.23
C GLN A 36 -12.67 -24.66 -9.87
N ILE A 37 -12.89 -23.36 -9.65
CA ILE A 37 -12.00 -22.29 -10.12
C ILE A 37 -10.62 -22.39 -9.45
N ILE A 38 -10.59 -22.68 -8.15
CA ILE A 38 -9.35 -22.83 -7.38
C ILE A 38 -8.56 -24.07 -7.85
N LYS A 39 -9.24 -25.19 -8.17
CA LYS A 39 -8.59 -26.42 -8.67
C LYS A 39 -7.85 -26.25 -10.01
N ILE A 40 -8.42 -25.49 -10.97
CA ILE A 40 -7.81 -25.30 -12.31
C ILE A 40 -6.63 -24.31 -12.25
N SER A 41 -6.71 -23.31 -11.37
CA SER A 41 -5.66 -22.29 -11.19
C SER A 41 -4.35 -22.84 -10.61
N MET A 42 -4.38 -24.01 -9.97
CA MET A 42 -3.27 -24.54 -9.16
C MET A 42 -2.45 -25.63 -9.85
N ALA A 43 -2.86 -26.10 -11.04
CA ALA A 43 -2.20 -27.21 -11.73
C ALA A 43 -0.82 -26.83 -12.34
N LYS A 44 -0.52 -25.53 -12.46
CA LYS A 44 0.80 -24.88 -12.61
C LYS A 44 0.58 -23.40 -12.96
N SER A 45 1.09 -22.49 -12.14
CA SER A 45 1.08 -21.05 -12.43
C SER A 45 2.37 -20.59 -13.11
N LYS A 46 2.34 -19.46 -13.84
CA LYS A 46 3.56 -18.84 -14.38
C LYS A 46 4.36 -18.21 -13.25
N ASN A 47 5.62 -18.60 -13.10
CA ASN A 47 6.47 -18.20 -11.97
C ASN A 47 7.05 -16.77 -12.08
N HIS A 48 7.16 -16.20 -13.29
CA HIS A 48 7.76 -14.88 -13.49
C HIS A 48 7.25 -14.17 -14.75
N THR A 49 7.08 -12.85 -14.69
CA THR A 49 6.78 -12.00 -15.85
C THR A 49 7.25 -10.56 -15.65
N SER A 50 7.89 -10.00 -16.68
CA SER A 50 8.25 -8.57 -16.75
C SER A 50 7.32 -7.74 -17.67
N HIS A 51 6.25 -8.36 -18.18
CA HIS A 51 5.46 -7.80 -19.30
C HIS A 51 4.88 -6.40 -19.05
N ASN A 52 4.51 -6.08 -17.80
CA ASN A 52 3.90 -4.80 -17.44
C ASN A 52 4.82 -3.91 -16.58
N GLN A 53 6.09 -4.27 -16.37
CA GLN A 53 6.97 -3.46 -15.51
C GLN A 53 7.26 -2.12 -16.17
N ASN A 54 7.76 -2.15 -17.42
CA ASN A 54 8.08 -0.93 -18.17
C ASN A 54 6.90 0.03 -18.28
N ARG A 55 5.67 -0.46 -18.50
CA ARG A 55 4.48 0.40 -18.60
C ARG A 55 4.16 1.10 -17.28
N LYS A 56 4.32 0.40 -16.14
CA LYS A 56 4.11 0.98 -14.81
C LYS A 56 5.20 2.00 -14.48
N ASP A 57 6.46 1.69 -14.75
CA ASP A 57 7.60 2.55 -14.44
C ASP A 57 7.53 3.88 -15.20
N HIS A 58 7.01 3.86 -16.43
CA HIS A 58 6.85 5.06 -17.25
C HIS A 58 5.52 5.81 -17.03
N ARG A 59 4.57 5.28 -16.24
CA ARG A 59 3.29 5.98 -15.97
C ARG A 59 3.49 7.37 -15.34
N ASN A 60 4.42 7.45 -14.38
CA ASN A 60 4.82 8.70 -13.73
C ASN A 60 6.16 9.24 -14.27
N GLY A 61 6.79 8.48 -15.16
CA GLY A 61 8.12 8.71 -15.72
C GLY A 61 9.25 8.45 -14.72
N ILE A 62 10.33 7.84 -15.19
CA ILE A 62 11.55 7.62 -14.39
C ILE A 62 12.31 8.95 -14.29
N LYS A 63 12.29 9.58 -13.11
CA LYS A 63 12.96 10.86 -12.88
C LYS A 63 14.41 10.66 -12.44
N LYS A 64 15.33 11.43 -13.02
CA LYS A 64 16.73 11.49 -12.59
C LYS A 64 16.83 12.13 -11.19
N PRO A 65 17.80 11.71 -10.34
CA PRO A 65 18.02 12.35 -9.05
C PRO A 65 18.39 13.83 -9.25
N LYS A 66 17.89 14.69 -8.35
CA LYS A 66 18.13 16.13 -8.44
C LYS A 66 19.59 16.45 -8.12
N LYS A 67 20.23 17.25 -8.98
CA LYS A 67 21.57 17.81 -8.71
C LYS A 67 21.42 19.10 -7.91
N HIS A 68 21.89 19.10 -6.68
CA HIS A 68 21.98 20.31 -5.85
C HIS A 68 23.27 21.09 -6.15
N ARG A 69 23.31 22.39 -5.88
CA ARG A 69 24.54 23.21 -6.05
C ARG A 69 25.68 22.72 -5.15
N PHE A 70 25.35 22.29 -3.93
CA PHE A 70 26.30 21.76 -2.96
C PHE A 70 25.92 20.33 -2.60
N MET A 71 26.88 19.40 -2.74
CA MET A 71 26.72 17.99 -2.36
C MET A 71 26.95 17.80 -0.87
N SER A 72 26.42 16.70 -0.31
CA SER A 72 26.75 16.29 1.06
C SER A 72 28.21 15.90 1.18
N MET A 73 28.88 16.29 2.27
CA MET A 73 30.27 15.88 2.57
C MET A 73 30.37 14.49 3.24
N LYS A 74 29.30 13.68 3.19
CA LYS A 74 29.27 12.34 3.77
C LYS A 74 30.18 11.41 2.95
N GLY A 75 31.07 10.68 3.61
CA GLY A 75 32.07 9.82 2.96
C GLY A 75 33.39 10.50 2.63
N VAL A 76 33.53 11.79 2.95
CA VAL A 76 34.83 12.49 2.90
C VAL A 76 35.67 12.08 4.11
N ASP A 77 36.99 11.99 3.94
CA ASP A 77 37.94 11.64 4.99
C ASP A 77 37.73 12.46 6.28
N GLN A 78 37.68 11.75 7.41
CA GLN A 78 37.44 12.32 8.73
C GLN A 78 38.53 13.30 9.15
N LYS A 79 39.80 13.07 8.75
CA LYS A 79 40.92 13.96 9.08
C LYS A 79 40.76 15.30 8.36
N PHE A 80 40.42 15.28 7.09
CA PHE A 80 40.09 16.48 6.32
C PHE A 80 38.88 17.22 6.93
N LEU A 81 37.80 16.52 7.27
CA LEU A 81 36.60 17.13 7.86
C LEU A 81 36.90 17.79 9.22
N ARG A 82 37.74 17.17 10.04
CA ARG A 82 38.15 17.75 11.33
C ARG A 82 38.89 19.07 11.13
N ASN A 83 39.83 19.12 10.18
CA ASN A 83 40.55 20.35 9.86
C ASN A 83 39.63 21.43 9.28
N LEU A 84 38.76 21.06 8.32
CA LEU A 84 37.82 21.98 7.69
C LEU A 84 36.89 22.65 8.71
N ARG A 85 36.43 21.89 9.71
CA ARG A 85 35.60 22.42 10.80
C ARG A 85 36.34 23.49 11.60
N PHE A 86 37.61 23.25 11.97
CA PHE A 86 38.40 24.23 12.69
C PHE A 86 38.71 25.47 11.84
N ALA A 87 39.13 25.29 10.58
CA ALA A 87 39.38 26.39 9.66
C ALA A 87 38.15 27.31 9.52
N LYS A 88 36.96 26.73 9.27
CA LYS A 88 35.71 27.50 9.17
C LYS A 88 35.34 28.19 10.49
N LYS A 89 35.59 27.56 11.64
CA LYS A 89 35.28 28.11 12.97
C LYS A 89 36.07 29.39 13.27
N HIS A 90 37.36 29.42 12.94
CA HIS A 90 38.26 30.52 13.32
C HIS A 90 38.35 31.67 12.30
N ASN A 91 37.71 31.56 11.13
CA ASN A 91 37.70 32.61 10.10
C ASN A 91 37.05 33.94 10.53
N LYS A 92 36.21 33.97 11.58
CA LYS A 92 35.51 35.18 12.02
C LYS A 92 36.46 36.31 12.48
N ARG A 93 37.59 35.97 13.09
CA ARG A 93 38.57 36.96 13.61
C ARG A 93 39.31 37.68 12.48
N HIS A 94 39.60 36.99 11.38
CA HIS A 94 40.30 37.55 10.22
C HIS A 94 39.38 38.28 9.23
N GLN A 95 38.05 38.20 9.39
CA GLN A 95 37.14 38.97 8.56
C GLN A 95 37.13 40.47 8.90
N HIS A 96 37.42 40.85 10.15
CA HIS A 96 37.57 42.26 10.53
C HIS A 96 38.79 42.89 9.86
N GLN A 97 39.95 42.24 10.00
CA GLN A 97 41.20 42.67 9.36
C GLN A 97 41.09 42.78 7.82
N LYS A 98 40.37 41.85 7.18
CA LYS A 98 40.14 41.89 5.72
C LYS A 98 39.18 42.98 5.25
N LYS A 99 38.32 43.51 6.13
CA LYS A 99 37.45 44.65 5.80
C LYS A 99 38.22 45.96 5.91
N GLU A 100 39.05 46.07 6.94
CA GLU A 100 39.93 47.23 7.18
C GLU A 100 40.98 47.39 6.08
N SER A 101 41.55 46.31 5.55
CA SER A 101 42.51 46.36 4.45
C SER A 101 41.90 46.64 3.07
N LYS A 102 40.58 46.72 2.98
CA LYS A 102 39.83 46.83 1.71
C LYS A 102 39.01 48.12 1.63
N ALA A 103 38.98 48.89 2.72
CA ALA A 103 38.56 50.30 2.75
C ALA A 103 39.76 51.17 2.35
#